data_AF-A0A158J4S9-F1
#
_entry.id   AF-A0A158J4S9-F1
#
_cell.length_a   1.000
_cell.length_b   1.000
_cell.length_c   1.000
_cell.angle_alpha   90.00
_cell.angle_beta   90.00
_cell.angle_gamma   90.00
#
_symmetry.space_group_name_H-M   'P 1'
#
loop_
_entity.id
_entity.type
_entity.pdbx_description
1 polymer ?
#
loop_
_entity_poly.entity_id
_entity_poly.type
_entity_poly.pdbx_seq_one_letter_code
_entity_poly.pdbx_strand_id
1 'polypeptide(L)' 'MQAVEAVTANTSLHTRDLGGTATTAQVTAAVCALLEKAAVAAAA' A
#
# COMPACT_ATOMS: atom_id res chain seq x y z
N MET A 1 -10.07 6.51 -0.35
CA MET A 1 -9.51 5.33 -1.06
C MET A 1 -8.06 5.49 -1.51
N GLN A 2 -7.41 6.65 -1.31
CA GLN A 2 -6.06 6.98 -1.83
C GLN A 2 -4.92 5.98 -1.50
N ALA A 3 -4.85 5.45 -0.27
CA ALA A 3 -3.76 4.54 0.11
C ALA A 3 -3.79 3.23 -0.70
N VAL A 4 -4.98 2.70 -0.96
CA VAL A 4 -5.16 1.48 -1.75
C VAL A 4 -4.85 1.74 -3.22
N GLU A 5 -5.28 2.88 -3.77
CA GLU A 5 -4.95 3.30 -5.14
C GLU A 5 -3.43 3.43 -5.34
N ALA A 6 -2.73 4.05 -4.39
CA ALA A 6 -1.28 4.21 -4.44
C ALA A 6 -0.54 2.87 -4.37
N VAL A 7 -0.99 1.94 -3.51
CA VAL A 7 -0.40 0.60 -3.42
C VAL A 7 -0.66 -0.22 -4.68
N THR A 8 -1.89 -0.20 -5.21
CA THR A 8 -2.25 -0.92 -6.45
C THR A 8 -1.53 -0.37 -7.67
N ALA A 9 -1.25 0.94 -7.73
CA ALA A 9 -0.47 1.55 -8.81
C ALA A 9 1.02 1.14 -8.78
N ASN A 10 1.52 0.63 -7.65
CA ASN A 10 2.91 0.20 -7.51
C ASN A 10 3.07 -1.28 -7.91
N THR A 11 3.63 -1.52 -9.09
CA THR A 11 3.86 -2.88 -9.63
C THR A 11 4.78 -3.74 -8.77
N SER A 12 5.66 -3.15 -7.96
CA SER A 12 6.50 -3.92 -7.02
C SER A 12 5.71 -4.51 -5.85
N LEU A 13 4.50 -4.00 -5.59
CA LEU A 13 3.58 -4.48 -4.55
C LEU A 13 2.48 -5.37 -5.12
N HIS A 14 2.55 -5.75 -6.39
CA HIS A 14 1.58 -6.68 -6.97
C HIS A 14 1.76 -8.08 -6.38
N THR A 15 0.65 -8.68 -5.97
CA THR A 15 0.55 -10.07 -5.52
C THR A 15 0.50 -11.03 -6.70
N ARG A 16 0.56 -12.33 -6.42
CA ARG A 16 0.62 -13.39 -7.45
C ARG A 16 -0.53 -13.34 -8.46
N ASP A 17 -1.74 -13.02 -8.01
CA ASP A 17 -2.93 -12.89 -8.84
C ASP A 17 -2.84 -11.74 -9.87
N LEU A 18 -1.99 -10.74 -9.61
CA LEU A 18 -1.69 -9.63 -10.51
C LEU A 18 -0.36 -9.84 -11.28
N GLY A 19 0.26 -11.02 -11.17
CA GLY A 19 1.53 -11.33 -11.83
C GLY A 19 2.79 -10.83 -11.10
N GLY A 20 2.66 -10.35 -9.85
CA GLY A 20 3.78 -9.92 -9.04
C GLY A 20 4.25 -10.98 -8.02
N THR A 21 5.15 -10.57 -7.14
CA THR A 21 5.77 -11.44 -6.12
C THR A 21 5.50 -10.99 -4.70
N ALA A 22 4.78 -9.89 -4.51
CA ALA A 22 4.44 -9.40 -3.19
C ALA A 22 3.50 -10.37 -2.47
N THR A 23 3.65 -10.41 -1.15
CA THR A 23 2.79 -11.16 -0.24
C THR A 23 1.70 -10.25 0.31
N THR A 24 0.60 -10.85 0.77
CA THR A 24 -0.46 -10.12 1.48
C THR A 24 0.10 -9.32 2.66
N ALA A 25 1.07 -9.87 3.39
CA ALA A 25 1.72 -9.17 4.50
C ALA A 25 2.45 -7.88 4.05
N GLN A 26 3.17 -7.93 2.93
CA GLN A 26 3.87 -6.76 2.38
C GLN A 26 2.88 -5.69 1.90
N VAL A 27 1.81 -6.09 1.21
CA VAL A 27 0.76 -5.17 0.75
C VAL A 27 0.05 -4.51 1.93
N THR A 28 -0.32 -5.28 2.95
CA THR A 28 -0.95 -4.76 4.16
C THR A 28 -0.04 -3.75 4.87
N ALA A 29 1.24 -4.11 5.06
CA ALA A 29 2.21 -3.21 5.69
C ALA A 29 2.36 -1.89 4.91
N ALA A 30 2.41 -1.95 3.58
CA ALA A 30 2.51 -0.76 2.74
C ALA A 30 1.27 0.14 2.86
N VAL A 31 0.05 -0.45 2.89
CA VAL A 31 -1.18 0.32 3.11
C VAL A 31 -1.18 0.99 4.48
N CYS A 32 -0.84 0.26 5.54
CA CYS A 32 -0.76 0.81 6.90
C CYS A 32 0.22 1.98 6.98
N ALA A 33 1.42 1.84 6.41
CA ALA A 33 2.42 2.90 6.41
C ALA A 33 1.94 4.18 5.69
N LEU A 34 1.20 4.04 4.59
CA LEU A 34 0.61 5.20 3.91
C LEU A 34 -0.50 5.86 4.73
N LEU A 35 -1.33 5.08 5.43
CA LEU A 35 -2.36 5.61 6.31
C LEU A 35 -1.77 6.35 7.50
N GLU A 36 -0.73 5.80 8.12
CA GLU A 36 0.02 6.47 9.21
C GLU A 36 0.59 7.80 8.73
N LYS A 37 1.28 7.81 7.58
CA LYS A 37 1.82 9.05 7.00
C LYS A 37 0.72 10.08 6.72
N ALA A 38 -0.42 9.64 6.18
CA ALA A 38 -1.55 10.52 5.93
C ALA A 38 -2.15 11.07 7.23
N ALA A 39 -2.25 10.24 8.28
CA ALA A 39 -2.73 10.66 9.60
C ALA A 39 -1.80 11.69 10.24
N VAL A 40 -0.48 11.50 10.16
CA VAL A 40 0.52 12.48 10.64
C VAL A 40 0.38 13.80 9.89
N ALA A 41 0.21 13.76 8.56
CA ALA A 41 0.04 14.97 7.75
C ALA A 41 -1.27 15.72 8.06
N ALA A 42 -2.34 15.01 8.45
CA ALA A 42 -3.60 15.63 8.82
C ALA A 42 -3.59 16.25 10.24
N ALA A 43 -2.65 15.84 11.09
CA ALA A 43 -2.50 16.33 12.47
C ALA A 43 -1.51 17.49 12.61
N ALA A 44 -0.78 17.83 11.53
CA ALA A 44 0.17 18.94 11.46
C ALA A 44 -0.47 20.19 10.84
#